data_AF-A0A1M7FE01-F1
#
_entry.id   AF-A0A1M7FE01-F1
#
_cell.length_a   1.000
_cell.length_b   1.000
_cell.length_c   1.000
_cell.angle_alpha   90.00
_cell.angle_beta   90.00
_cell.angle_gamma   90.00
#
_symmetry.space_group_name_H-M   'P 1'
#
loop_
_entity.id
_entity.type
_entity.pdbx_description
1 polymer ?
#
loop_
_entity_poly.entity_id
_entity_poly.type
_entity_poly.pdbx_seq_one_letter_code
_entity_poly.pdbx_strand_id
1 'polypeptide(L)' 'MEKIKNILLENPSMTDLIDCLDLVRKNGDIVVVKFDGEREQDFYTLFITFSLTKNKSMIRIDHSNLRDAILELLKRYINS' A
#
# COMPACT_ATOMS: atom_id res chain seq x y z
N MET A 1 -12.96 3.09 3.71
CA MET A 1 -12.48 3.26 2.32
C MET A 1 -12.55 4.71 1.86
N GLU A 2 -13.67 5.43 2.08
CA GLU A 2 -13.79 6.86 1.72
C GLU A 2 -12.68 7.73 2.31
N LYS A 3 -12.28 7.50 3.56
CA LYS A 3 -11.18 8.24 4.19
C LYS A 3 -9.85 8.12 3.43
N ILE A 4 -9.51 6.93 2.92
CA ILE A 4 -8.31 6.73 2.08
C ILE A 4 -8.48 7.46 0.75
N LYS A 5 -9.66 7.36 0.12
CA LYS A 5 -9.95 8.05 -1.15
C LYS A 5 -9.76 9.57 -1.03
N ASN A 6 -10.26 10.19 0.04
CA ASN A 6 -10.15 11.63 0.25
C ASN A 6 -8.68 12.06 0.41
N ILE A 7 -7.91 11.33 1.21
CA ILE A 7 -6.48 11.61 1.42
C ILE A 7 -5.68 11.51 0.11
N LEU A 8 -5.99 10.52 -0.74
CA LEU A 8 -5.27 10.33 -2.01
C LEU A 8 -5.55 11.43 -3.05
N LEU A 9 -6.61 12.22 -2.91
CA LEU A 9 -6.96 13.30 -3.86
C LEU A 9 -6.18 14.60 -3.60
N GLU A 10 -5.59 14.78 -2.43
CA GLU A 10 -4.98 16.04 -1.98
C GLU A 10 -3.45 16.06 -2.03
N ASN A 11 -2.83 15.30 -2.94
CA ASN A 11 -1.37 15.13 -3.02
C ASN A 11 -0.73 14.79 -1.64
N PRO A 12 -0.98 13.58 -1.12
CA PRO A 12 -0.70 13.24 0.28
C PRO A 12 0.79 13.31 0.63
N SER A 13 1.07 13.70 1.87
CA SER A 13 2.40 13.59 2.47
C SER A 13 2.73 12.13 2.78
N MET A 14 4.00 11.82 3.12
CA MET A 14 4.36 10.47 3.57
C MET A 14 3.65 10.07 4.86
N THR A 15 3.41 11.01 5.77
CA THR A 15 2.64 10.75 7.00
C THR A 15 1.22 10.33 6.67
N ASP A 16 0.56 11.04 5.77
CA ASP A 16 -0.82 10.70 5.35
C ASP A 16 -0.89 9.32 4.70
N LEU A 17 0.14 8.94 3.94
CA LEU A 17 0.25 7.62 3.33
C LEU A 17 0.44 6.52 4.38
N ILE A 18 1.28 6.75 5.40
CA ILE A 18 1.45 5.80 6.52
C ILE A 18 0.15 5.65 7.31
N ASP A 19 -0.57 6.74 7.56
CA ASP A 19 -1.89 6.69 8.20
C ASP A 19 -2.90 5.87 7.38
N CYS A 20 -2.84 5.97 6.05
CA CYS A 20 -3.65 5.12 5.17
C CYS A 20 -3.28 3.63 5.28
N LEU A 21 -2.00 3.30 5.43
CA LEU A 21 -1.58 1.91 5.68
C LEU A 21 -2.09 1.38 7.03
N ASP A 22 -2.13 2.20 8.08
CA ASP A 22 -2.76 1.81 9.36
C ASP A 22 -4.27 1.60 9.22
N LEU A 23 -4.95 2.36 8.34
CA LEU A 23 -6.36 2.11 8.01
C LEU A 23 -6.56 0.76 7.30
N VAL A 24 -5.62 0.32 6.45
CA VAL A 24 -5.64 -1.05 5.88
C VAL A 24 -5.56 -2.09 6.99
N ARG A 25 -4.66 -1.92 7.95
CA ARG A 25 -4.55 -2.79 9.14
C ARG A 25 -5.85 -2.83 9.95
N LYS A 26 -6.47 -1.68 10.19
CA LYS A 26 -7.76 -1.57 10.91
C LYS A 26 -8.91 -2.26 10.18
N ASN A 27 -8.82 -2.43 8.86
CA ASN A 27 -9.78 -3.24 8.09
C ASN A 27 -9.51 -4.76 8.18
N GLY A 28 -8.53 -5.20 8.97
CA GLY A 28 -8.17 -6.61 9.13
C GLY A 28 -7.32 -7.17 7.99
N ASP A 29 -6.75 -6.31 7.14
CA ASP A 29 -5.81 -6.71 6.09
C ASP A 29 -4.37 -6.45 6.55
N ILE A 30 -3.38 -7.04 5.87
CA ILE A 30 -1.98 -6.91 6.22
C ILE A 30 -1.27 -6.13 5.13
N VAL A 31 -0.46 -5.15 5.51
CA VAL A 31 0.46 -4.43 4.63
C VAL A 31 1.87 -4.84 4.97
N VAL A 32 2.70 -5.10 3.95
CA VAL A 32 4.14 -5.27 4.09
C VAL A 32 4.87 -4.27 3.21
N VAL A 33 5.88 -3.63 3.77
CA VAL A 33 6.86 -2.78 3.06
C VAL A 33 8.23 -3.43 3.23
N LYS A 34 8.80 -3.92 2.14
CA LYS A 34 10.11 -4.57 2.12
C LYS A 34 11.11 -3.67 1.39
N PHE A 35 12.24 -3.42 2.05
CA PHE A 35 13.39 -2.70 1.50
C PHE A 35 14.35 -3.77 0.97
N ASP A 36 14.51 -3.85 -0.36
CA ASP A 36 15.33 -4.89 -1.01
C ASP A 36 16.69 -4.31 -1.42
N GLY A 37 17.75 -4.69 -0.69
CA GLY A 37 19.13 -4.28 -0.97
C GLY A 37 19.94 -5.31 -1.74
N GLU A 38 19.35 -6.45 -2.14
CA GLU A 38 20.05 -7.52 -2.86
C GLU A 38 20.00 -7.35 -4.39
N ARG A 39 19.20 -6.40 -4.89
CA ARG A 39 19.02 -6.15 -6.33
C ARG A 39 19.91 -5.01 -6.81
N GLU A 40 20.29 -5.04 -8.09
CA GLU A 40 21.09 -3.97 -8.73
C GLU A 40 20.39 -2.61 -8.76
N GLN A 41 19.06 -2.59 -8.60
CA GLN A 41 18.26 -1.38 -8.43
C GLN A 41 17.57 -1.42 -7.07
N ASP A 42 17.70 -0.32 -6.31
CA ASP A 42 17.05 -0.10 -5.01
C ASP A 42 15.52 -0.12 -5.18
N PHE A 43 14.95 -1.31 -5.06
CA PHE A 43 13.52 -1.54 -5.21
C PHE A 43 12.86 -1.77 -3.85
N TYR A 44 11.71 -1.13 -3.67
CA TYR A 44 10.78 -1.43 -2.61
C TYR A 44 9.77 -2.46 -3.12
N THR A 45 9.61 -3.56 -2.41
CA THR A 45 8.50 -4.49 -2.63
C THR A 45 7.43 -4.22 -1.59
N LEU A 46 6.24 -3.84 -2.04
CA LEU A 46 5.08 -3.63 -1.19
C LEU A 46 3.98 -4.60 -1.56
N PHE A 47 3.26 -5.12 -0.57
CA PHE A 47 2.08 -5.93 -0.83
C PHE A 47 1.03 -5.84 0.26
N ILE A 48 -0.22 -6.09 -0.14
CA ILE A 48 -1.37 -6.24 0.74
C ILE A 48 -1.93 -7.65 0.61
N THR A 49 -2.03 -8.36 1.72
CA THR A 49 -2.82 -9.60 1.80
C THR A 49 -4.11 -9.34 2.53
N PHE A 50 -5.20 -9.83 1.98
CA PHE A 50 -6.52 -9.67 2.57
C PHE A 50 -6.80 -10.76 3.61
N SER A 51 -7.68 -10.46 4.56
CA SER A 51 -8.25 -11.50 5.43
C SER A 51 -8.78 -12.68 4.61
N LEU A 52 -8.59 -13.90 5.12
CA LEU A 52 -9.06 -15.15 4.49
C LEU A 52 -10.56 -15.11 4.18
N THR A 53 -11.34 -14.34 4.94
CA THR A 53 -12.79 -14.20 4.74
C THR A 53 -13.18 -13.37 3.51
N LYS A 54 -12.25 -12.60 2.93
CA LYS A 54 -12.54 -11.66 1.83
C LYS A 54 -12.39 -12.27 0.43
N ASN A 55 -11.78 -13.44 0.30
CA ASN A 55 -11.52 -14.12 -0.98
C ASN A 55 -10.96 -13.21 -2.09
N LYS A 56 -9.98 -12.37 -1.73
CA LYS A 56 -9.30 -11.45 -2.66
C LYS A 56 -7.85 -11.88 -2.89
N SER A 57 -7.35 -11.70 -4.11
CA SER A 57 -5.95 -11.92 -4.45
C SER A 57 -5.06 -10.86 -3.80
N MET A 58 -3.82 -11.23 -3.48
CA MET A 58 -2.82 -10.30 -2.97
C MET A 58 -2.56 -9.18 -3.99
N ILE A 59 -2.44 -7.93 -3.50
CA ILE A 59 -1.91 -6.83 -4.30
C ILE A 59 -0.41 -6.77 -4.05
N ARG A 60 0.41 -6.74 -5.10
CA ARG A 60 1.86 -6.59 -4.99
C ARG A 60 2.38 -5.55 -5.97
N ILE A 61 3.35 -4.74 -5.52
CA ILE A 61 4.01 -3.69 -6.29
C ILE A 61 5.50 -3.74 -5.99
N ASP A 62 6.31 -3.63 -7.04
CA ASP A 62 7.76 -3.43 -6.95
C ASP A 62 8.05 -2.07 -7.59
N HIS A 63 8.69 -1.14 -6.87
CA HIS A 63 8.92 0.24 -7.35
C HIS A 63 10.16 0.86 -6.70
N SER A 64 10.90 1.73 -7.40
CA SER A 64 12.17 2.33 -6.90
C SER A 64 11.96 3.55 -6.00
N ASN A 65 10.75 4.10 -5.99
CA ASN A 65 10.33 5.17 -5.09
C ASN A 65 9.27 4.67 -4.12
N LEU A 66 9.55 4.75 -2.82
CA LEU A 66 8.66 4.27 -1.77
C LEU A 66 7.32 5.02 -1.74
N ARG A 67 7.33 6.35 -1.91
CA ARG A 67 6.11 7.16 -1.89
C ARG A 67 5.16 6.72 -3.00
N ASP A 68 5.67 6.61 -4.21
CA ASP A 68 4.88 6.22 -5.38
C ASP A 68 4.39 4.77 -5.26
N ALA A 69 5.22 3.88 -4.69
CA ALA A 69 4.83 2.50 -4.39
C ALA A 69 3.61 2.44 -3.47
N ILE A 70 3.61 3.21 -2.37
CA ILE A 70 2.50 3.23 -1.41
C ILE A 70 1.25 3.83 -2.07
N LEU A 71 1.41 4.92 -2.83
CA LEU A 71 0.33 5.58 -3.56
C LEU A 71 -0.36 4.62 -4.53
N GLU A 72 0.41 3.90 -5.33
CA GLU A 72 -0.12 2.91 -6.25
C GLU A 72 -0.78 1.74 -5.51
N LEU A 73 -0.18 1.27 -4.41
CA LEU A 73 -0.71 0.17 -3.61
C LEU A 73 -2.08 0.51 -3.03
N LEU A 74 -2.20 1.70 -2.44
CA LEU A 74 -3.46 2.20 -1.88
C LEU A 74 -4.52 2.43 -2.97
N LYS A 75 -4.13 2.94 -4.15
CA LYS A 75 -5.02 3.08 -5.31
C LYS A 75 -5.57 1.73 -5.78
N ARG A 76 -4.74 0.69 -5.81
CA ARG A 76 -5.20 -0.67 -6.14
C ARG A 76 -6.13 -1.18 -5.03
N TYR A 77 -5.78 -0.99 -3.76
CA TYR A 77 -6.58 -1.42 -2.62
C TYR A 77 -8.00 -0.87 -2.61
N ILE A 78 -8.19 0.43 -2.91
CA ILE A 78 -9.52 1.05 -2.95
C ILE A 78 -10.41 0.58 -4.11
N ASN A 79 -9.81 -0.03 -5.14
CA ASN A 79 -10.48 -0.53 -6.33
C ASN A 79 -10.59 -2.06 -6.35
N SER A 80 -10.04 -2.74 -5.33
CA SER A 80 -10.05 -4.20 -5.18
C SER A 80 -11.31 -4.69 -4.48
#